data_AF-A0A2T2RDQ2-F1
#
_entry.id   AF-A0A2T2RDQ2-F1
#
_cell.length_a   1.000
_cell.length_b   1.000
_cell.length_c   1.000
_cell.angle_alpha   90.00
_cell.angle_beta   90.00
_cell.angle_gamma   90.00
#
_symmetry.space_group_name_H-M   'P 1'
#
loop_
_entity.id
_entity.type
_entity.pdbx_description
1 polymer ?
#
loop_
_entity_poly.entity_id
_entity_poly.type
_entity_poly.pdbx_seq_one_letter_code
_entity_poly.pdbx_strand_id
1 'polypeptide(L)'
;MPYSQSSLAGFTFVYVVGIILGMVIAISQIFSTEILLIEGLSHLLILVIWGFFFLPNSLKEEAGNRIQTAGYLHTLIGFASALILLGESSFDQGELNAVLYPLGSALSTSIVGWLLGGEIASLGENYEKKRVKSEFQELVDEIKGFTEAVQEIHSTYLSTMTQVYRSYRQLQEEQENLLKKHQDIQSQIMEETQNFHHELLNTNTQASQELNQLFTQSTERLQELDNLLSRTTEEMKTLEPLLDSFSQLKSNSDLATNNLAEVGQSARRTAQYLNESRTLMSELENLLDYITSIKNNQ
;
A
#
# COMPACT_ATOMS: atom_id res chain seq x y z
N MET A 1 19.90 -89.07 -10.12
CA MET A 1 20.11 -87.70 -10.66
C MET A 1 19.02 -86.73 -10.14
N PRO A 2 19.06 -86.27 -8.86
CA PRO A 2 18.12 -85.25 -8.35
C PRO A 2 18.75 -83.84 -8.19
N TYR A 3 20.08 -83.72 -8.25
CA TYR A 3 20.79 -82.47 -7.92
C TYR A 3 20.60 -81.33 -8.94
N SER A 4 20.38 -81.65 -10.22
CA SER A 4 20.25 -80.66 -11.31
C SER A 4 18.99 -79.79 -11.17
N GLN A 5 17.83 -80.39 -10.85
CA GLN A 5 16.57 -79.65 -10.72
C GLN A 5 16.51 -78.78 -9.46
N SER A 6 17.12 -79.24 -8.36
CA SER A 6 17.16 -78.47 -7.10
C SER A 6 18.02 -77.20 -7.20
N SER A 7 19.09 -77.22 -8.00
CA SER A 7 19.99 -76.07 -8.14
C SER A 7 19.40 -74.94 -9.00
N LEU A 8 18.64 -75.26 -10.04
CA LEU A 8 17.96 -74.26 -10.88
C LEU A 8 16.79 -73.58 -10.16
N ALA A 9 16.05 -74.34 -9.35
CA ALA A 9 14.98 -73.80 -8.52
C ALA A 9 15.53 -72.80 -7.48
N GLY A 10 16.66 -73.14 -6.84
CA GLY A 10 17.36 -72.23 -5.92
C GLY A 10 17.87 -70.96 -6.61
N PHE A 11 18.48 -71.09 -7.79
CA PHE A 11 18.91 -69.94 -8.59
C PHE A 11 17.73 -69.03 -8.98
N THR A 12 16.62 -69.61 -9.43
CA THR A 12 15.41 -68.85 -9.79
C THR A 12 14.81 -68.15 -8.56
N PHE A 13 14.81 -68.79 -7.41
CA PHE A 13 14.35 -68.18 -6.17
C PHE A 13 15.16 -66.95 -5.79
N VAL A 14 16.49 -67.04 -5.82
CA VAL A 14 17.40 -65.92 -5.53
C VAL A 14 17.20 -64.78 -6.52
N TYR A 15 17.10 -65.11 -7.82
CA TYR A 15 16.82 -64.15 -8.89
C TYR A 15 15.55 -63.34 -8.63
N VAL A 16 14.43 -64.02 -8.30
CA VAL A 16 13.15 -63.33 -8.06
C VAL A 16 13.20 -62.50 -6.78
N VAL A 17 13.77 -63.04 -5.70
CA VAL A 17 13.82 -62.36 -4.40
C VAL A 17 14.64 -61.09 -4.48
N GLY A 18 15.81 -61.09 -5.13
CA GLY A 18 16.62 -59.87 -5.27
C GLY A 18 15.92 -58.78 -6.09
N ILE A 19 15.23 -59.14 -7.18
CA ILE A 19 14.45 -58.17 -7.96
C ILE A 19 13.33 -57.53 -7.13
N ILE A 20 12.60 -58.33 -6.35
CA ILE A 20 11.54 -57.83 -5.46
C ILE A 20 12.15 -56.93 -4.37
N LEU A 21 13.28 -57.33 -3.79
CA LEU A 21 13.96 -56.56 -2.75
C LEU A 21 14.43 -55.20 -3.29
N GLY A 22 15.05 -55.16 -4.46
CA GLY A 22 15.45 -53.93 -5.13
C GLY A 22 14.28 -52.98 -5.41
N MET A 23 13.12 -53.51 -5.85
CA MET A 23 11.90 -52.70 -6.02
C MET A 23 11.39 -52.13 -4.70
N VAL A 24 11.36 -52.92 -3.62
CA VAL A 24 10.92 -52.45 -2.30
C VAL A 24 11.82 -51.33 -1.80
N ILE A 25 13.15 -51.47 -1.95
CA ILE A 25 14.12 -50.44 -1.55
C ILE A 25 13.91 -49.16 -2.37
N ALA A 26 13.75 -49.27 -3.68
CA ALA A 26 13.56 -48.13 -4.58
C ALA A 26 12.26 -47.34 -4.31
N ILE A 27 11.17 -48.03 -3.97
CA ILE A 27 9.86 -47.40 -3.68
C ILE A 27 9.81 -46.87 -2.25
N SER A 28 10.45 -47.55 -1.30
CA SER A 28 10.29 -47.24 0.12
C SER A 28 10.81 -45.86 0.51
N GLN A 29 11.71 -45.23 -0.27
CA GLN A 29 12.37 -43.93 0.00
C GLN A 29 13.03 -43.78 1.40
N ILE A 30 12.93 -44.77 2.28
CA ILE A 30 13.51 -44.82 3.64
C ILE A 30 15.00 -45.20 3.59
N PHE A 31 15.43 -45.83 2.50
CA PHE A 31 16.80 -46.31 2.31
C PHE A 31 17.59 -45.38 1.39
N SER A 32 18.87 -45.17 1.70
CA SER A 32 19.77 -44.39 0.85
C SER A 32 19.93 -45.05 -0.53
N THR A 33 20.15 -44.23 -1.55
CA THR A 33 20.39 -44.67 -2.93
C THR A 33 21.65 -45.53 -3.07
N GLU A 34 22.60 -45.43 -2.14
CA GLU A 34 23.78 -46.30 -2.06
C GLU A 34 23.41 -47.74 -1.67
N ILE A 35 22.36 -47.92 -0.87
CA ILE A 35 21.86 -49.25 -0.47
C ILE A 35 21.29 -49.98 -1.69
N LEU A 36 20.63 -49.26 -2.60
CA LEU A 36 20.12 -49.82 -3.86
C LEU A 36 21.27 -50.30 -4.77
N LEU A 37 22.39 -49.56 -4.82
CA LEU A 37 23.59 -49.99 -5.54
C LEU A 37 24.20 -51.26 -4.94
N ILE A 38 24.39 -51.27 -3.62
CA ILE A 38 24.99 -52.41 -2.92
C ILE A 38 24.11 -53.65 -3.11
N GLU A 39 22.79 -53.52 -3.01
CA GLU A 39 21.85 -54.60 -3.25
C GLU A 39 21.95 -55.12 -4.68
N GLY A 40 21.80 -54.25 -5.69
CA GLY A 40 21.80 -54.69 -7.09
C GLY A 40 23.12 -55.32 -7.53
N LEU A 41 24.26 -54.77 -7.08
CA LEU A 41 25.58 -55.31 -7.41
C LEU A 41 25.86 -56.63 -6.68
N SER A 42 25.52 -56.71 -5.39
CA SER A 42 25.69 -57.94 -4.61
C SER A 42 24.78 -59.06 -5.10
N HIS A 43 23.53 -58.74 -5.44
CA HIS A 43 22.59 -59.67 -6.03
C HIS A 43 23.10 -60.22 -7.38
N LEU A 44 23.58 -59.35 -8.28
CA LEU A 44 24.19 -59.79 -9.54
C LEU A 44 25.43 -60.65 -9.32
N LEU A 45 26.32 -60.29 -8.40
CA LEU A 45 27.50 -61.10 -8.07
C LEU A 45 27.13 -62.48 -7.52
N ILE A 46 26.11 -62.55 -6.66
CA ILE A 46 25.61 -63.83 -6.13
C ILE A 46 25.08 -64.69 -7.29
N LEU A 47 24.27 -64.12 -8.18
CA LEU A 47 23.75 -64.85 -9.34
C LEU A 47 24.87 -65.31 -10.28
N VAL A 48 25.89 -64.48 -10.53
CA VAL A 48 27.04 -64.83 -11.36
C VAL A 48 27.83 -65.98 -10.75
N ILE A 49 28.19 -65.89 -9.46
CA ILE A 49 28.93 -66.94 -8.77
C ILE A 49 28.13 -68.25 -8.78
N TRP A 50 26.82 -68.17 -8.49
CA TRP A 50 25.94 -69.33 -8.50
C TRP A 50 25.83 -69.95 -9.89
N GLY A 51 25.56 -69.13 -10.90
CA GLY A 51 25.38 -69.57 -12.29
C GLY A 51 26.66 -70.15 -12.90
N PHE A 52 27.82 -69.60 -12.57
CA PHE A 52 29.10 -70.07 -13.10
C PHE A 52 29.58 -71.38 -12.46
N PHE A 53 29.54 -71.48 -11.12
CA PHE A 53 30.15 -72.58 -10.38
C PHE A 53 29.20 -73.73 -10.04
N PHE A 54 27.90 -73.46 -9.86
CA PHE A 54 26.97 -74.45 -9.29
C PHE A 54 25.93 -74.97 -10.28
N LEU A 55 25.74 -74.32 -11.43
CA LEU A 55 24.85 -74.82 -12.49
C LEU A 55 25.61 -75.66 -13.53
N PRO A 56 25.02 -76.77 -14.00
CA PRO A 56 25.58 -77.58 -15.08
C PRO A 56 25.53 -76.82 -16.42
N ASN A 57 26.46 -77.13 -17.33
CA ASN A 57 26.61 -76.42 -18.61
C ASN A 57 25.34 -76.38 -19.47
N SER A 58 24.48 -77.40 -19.38
CA SER A 58 23.19 -77.44 -20.10
C SER A 58 22.19 -76.36 -19.65
N LEU A 59 22.39 -75.74 -18.49
CA LEU A 59 21.53 -74.70 -17.92
C LEU A 59 22.20 -73.32 -17.87
N LYS A 60 23.47 -73.22 -18.31
CA LYS A 60 24.24 -71.97 -18.24
C LYS A 60 23.74 -70.90 -19.21
N GLU A 61 23.23 -71.29 -20.37
CA GLU A 61 22.58 -70.38 -21.32
C GLU A 61 21.38 -69.66 -20.66
N GLU A 62 20.48 -70.43 -20.05
CA GLU A 62 19.32 -69.86 -19.36
C GLU A 62 19.72 -69.01 -18.15
N ALA A 63 20.69 -69.47 -17.36
CA ALA A 63 21.20 -68.72 -16.22
C ALA A 63 21.85 -67.40 -16.63
N GLY A 64 22.64 -67.41 -17.70
CA GLY A 64 23.26 -66.23 -18.26
C GLY A 64 22.23 -65.22 -18.77
N ASN A 65 21.23 -65.65 -19.54
CA ASN A 65 20.13 -64.80 -19.99
C ASN A 65 19.35 -64.16 -18.82
N ARG A 66 19.15 -64.91 -17.73
CA ARG A 66 18.51 -64.39 -16.50
C ARG A 66 19.38 -63.37 -15.78
N ILE A 67 20.70 -63.55 -15.74
CA ILE A 67 21.64 -62.57 -15.16
C ILE A 67 21.66 -61.28 -15.99
N GLN A 68 21.66 -61.38 -17.32
CA GLN A 68 21.54 -60.21 -18.20
C GLN A 68 20.22 -59.47 -17.97
N THR A 69 19.10 -60.21 -17.89
CA THR A 69 17.78 -59.66 -17.59
C THR A 69 17.73 -59.02 -16.21
N ALA A 70 18.38 -59.61 -15.20
CA ALA A 70 18.50 -59.01 -13.87
C ALA A 70 19.24 -57.67 -13.95
N GLY A 71 20.35 -57.58 -14.67
CA GLY A 71 21.10 -56.33 -14.85
C GLY A 71 20.23 -55.22 -15.44
N TYR A 72 19.47 -55.55 -16.49
CA TYR A 72 18.50 -54.65 -17.09
C TYR A 72 17.40 -54.20 -16.12
N LEU A 73 16.83 -55.13 -15.35
CA LEU A 73 15.77 -54.80 -14.38
C LEU A 73 16.26 -53.89 -13.25
N HIS A 74 17.46 -54.11 -12.69
CA HIS A 74 18.03 -53.19 -11.70
C HIS A 74 18.32 -51.81 -12.29
N THR A 75 18.62 -51.75 -13.60
CA THR A 75 18.79 -50.48 -14.32
C THR A 75 17.48 -49.69 -14.35
N LEU A 76 16.38 -50.35 -14.75
CA LEU A 76 15.05 -49.74 -14.77
C LEU A 76 14.59 -49.31 -13.38
N ILE A 77 14.88 -50.10 -12.35
CA ILE A 77 14.56 -49.78 -10.95
C ILE A 77 15.32 -48.52 -10.49
N GLY A 78 16.64 -48.44 -10.74
CA GLY A 78 17.43 -47.27 -10.36
C GLY A 78 17.06 -46.01 -11.18
N PHE A 79 16.71 -46.16 -12.45
CA PHE A 79 16.20 -45.07 -13.28
C PHE A 79 14.84 -44.55 -12.78
N ALA A 80 13.90 -45.44 -12.49
CA ALA A 80 12.60 -45.06 -11.93
C ALA A 80 12.74 -44.38 -10.57
N SER A 81 13.66 -44.87 -9.71
CA SER A 81 13.97 -44.23 -8.42
C SER A 81 14.51 -42.81 -8.61
N ALA A 82 15.43 -42.59 -9.55
CA ALA A 82 15.92 -41.25 -9.90
C ALA A 82 14.80 -40.32 -10.39
N LEU A 83 13.88 -40.80 -11.22
CA LEU A 83 12.73 -40.00 -11.70
C LEU A 83 11.75 -39.64 -10.58
N ILE A 84 11.53 -40.52 -9.61
CA ILE A 84 10.68 -40.24 -8.45
C ILE A 84 11.31 -39.14 -7.59
N LEU A 85 12.63 -39.22 -7.35
CA LEU A 85 13.37 -38.20 -6.59
C LEU A 85 13.38 -36.83 -7.29
N LEU A 86 13.40 -36.81 -8.62
CA LEU A 86 13.28 -35.58 -9.43
C LEU A 86 11.91 -34.89 -9.31
N GLY A 87 10.86 -35.62 -8.94
CA GLY A 87 9.49 -35.11 -8.90
C GLY A 87 9.10 -34.39 -7.59
N GLU A 88 9.92 -34.49 -6.53
CA GLU A 88 9.51 -34.09 -5.18
C GLU A 88 10.18 -32.82 -4.62
N SER A 89 11.24 -32.26 -5.25
CA SER A 89 12.05 -31.20 -4.62
C SER A 89 12.46 -30.03 -5.52
N SER A 90 12.67 -28.87 -4.88
CA SER A 90 13.25 -27.67 -5.48
C SER A 90 14.77 -27.82 -5.56
N PHE A 91 15.26 -28.10 -6.76
CA PHE A 91 16.64 -28.44 -7.10
C PHE A 91 17.75 -27.59 -6.45
N ASP A 92 18.59 -28.24 -5.64
CA ASP A 92 19.91 -27.77 -5.19
C ASP A 92 21.04 -28.73 -5.69
N GLN A 93 22.29 -28.29 -5.62
CA GLN A 93 23.48 -29.02 -6.08
C GLN A 93 23.71 -30.34 -5.33
N GLY A 94 23.20 -30.48 -4.09
CA GLY A 94 23.16 -31.75 -3.37
C GLY A 94 22.15 -32.75 -3.94
N GLU A 95 21.07 -32.28 -4.58
CA GLU A 95 20.04 -33.11 -5.19
C GLU A 95 20.45 -33.65 -6.56
N LEU A 96 21.36 -32.97 -7.26
CA LEU A 96 21.97 -33.50 -8.49
C LEU A 96 22.69 -34.83 -8.22
N ASN A 97 23.42 -34.94 -7.10
CA ASN A 97 24.05 -36.19 -6.69
C ASN A 97 23.00 -37.25 -6.32
N ALA A 98 21.89 -36.86 -5.69
CA ALA A 98 20.79 -37.77 -5.35
C ALA A 98 20.16 -38.43 -6.59
N VAL A 99 20.28 -37.81 -7.76
CA VAL A 99 19.81 -38.32 -9.05
C VAL A 99 20.91 -39.07 -9.81
N LEU A 100 22.13 -38.54 -9.83
CA LEU A 100 23.26 -39.14 -10.53
C LEU A 100 23.72 -40.47 -9.91
N TYR A 101 23.63 -40.63 -8.59
CA TYR A 101 24.04 -41.88 -7.92
C TYR A 101 23.16 -43.09 -8.31
N PRO A 102 21.82 -43.03 -8.20
CA PRO A 102 20.94 -44.10 -8.70
C PRO A 102 21.14 -44.40 -10.18
N LEU A 103 21.34 -43.37 -11.01
CA LEU A 103 21.59 -43.50 -12.45
C LEU A 103 22.90 -44.21 -12.77
N GLY A 104 24.01 -43.77 -12.15
CA GLY A 104 25.32 -44.40 -12.33
C GLY A 104 25.34 -45.83 -11.77
N SER A 105 24.62 -46.06 -10.67
CA SER A 105 24.43 -47.37 -10.08
C SER A 105 23.68 -48.33 -11.01
N ALA A 106 22.52 -47.90 -11.49
CA ALA A 106 21.71 -48.60 -12.48
C ALA A 106 22.56 -49.04 -13.68
N LEU A 107 23.29 -48.08 -14.26
CA LEU A 107 24.17 -48.34 -15.41
C LEU A 107 25.28 -49.35 -15.08
N SER A 108 25.93 -49.24 -13.93
CA SER A 108 26.96 -50.18 -13.49
C SER A 108 26.41 -51.60 -13.32
N THR A 109 25.23 -51.75 -12.70
CA THR A 109 24.58 -53.06 -12.56
C THR A 109 24.17 -53.64 -13.91
N SER A 110 23.74 -52.79 -14.86
CA SER A 110 23.47 -53.20 -16.25
C SER A 110 24.70 -53.79 -16.92
N ILE A 111 25.81 -53.06 -16.90
CA ILE A 111 27.05 -53.46 -17.57
C ILE A 111 27.57 -54.78 -16.99
N VAL A 112 27.54 -54.91 -15.66
CA VAL A 112 28.00 -56.13 -14.96
C VAL A 112 27.09 -57.32 -15.28
N GLY A 113 25.77 -57.16 -15.17
CA GLY A 113 24.82 -58.24 -15.47
C GLY A 113 24.86 -58.67 -16.93
N TRP A 114 25.00 -57.70 -17.83
CA TRP A 114 25.08 -57.95 -19.26
C TRP A 114 26.36 -58.69 -19.67
N LEU A 115 27.52 -58.23 -19.17
CA LEU A 115 28.83 -58.81 -19.48
C LEU A 115 29.00 -60.21 -18.86
N LEU A 116 28.73 -60.36 -17.56
CA LEU A 116 28.93 -61.63 -16.86
C LEU A 116 27.84 -62.64 -17.19
N GLY A 117 26.60 -62.19 -17.40
CA GLY A 117 25.51 -63.03 -17.88
C GLY A 117 25.75 -63.51 -19.31
N GLY A 118 26.31 -62.66 -20.18
CA GLY A 118 26.68 -63.03 -21.56
C GLY A 118 27.81 -64.05 -21.61
N GLU A 119 28.84 -63.88 -20.77
CA GLU A 119 29.93 -64.86 -20.63
C GLU A 119 29.40 -66.21 -20.14
N ILE A 120 28.56 -66.23 -19.10
CA ILE A 120 27.94 -67.47 -18.59
C ILE A 120 27.06 -68.12 -19.66
N ALA A 121 26.26 -67.33 -20.38
CA ALA A 121 25.42 -67.85 -21.46
C ALA A 121 26.26 -68.47 -22.57
N SER A 122 27.43 -67.88 -22.87
CA SER A 122 28.36 -68.35 -23.89
C SER A 122 29.01 -69.70 -23.62
N LEU A 123 29.00 -70.14 -22.36
CA LEU A 123 29.48 -71.45 -21.92
C LEU A 123 28.40 -72.55 -22.07
N GLY A 124 27.19 -72.18 -22.48
CA GLY A 124 26.10 -73.12 -22.78
C GLY A 124 26.28 -73.85 -24.11
N GLU A 125 25.74 -75.06 -24.21
CA GLU A 125 25.95 -75.96 -25.36
C GLU A 125 25.35 -75.44 -26.69
N ASN A 126 24.38 -74.52 -26.66
CA ASN A 126 23.69 -74.01 -27.86
C ASN A 126 24.11 -72.59 -28.29
N TYR A 127 25.17 -72.03 -27.73
CA TYR A 127 25.47 -70.60 -27.91
C TYR A 127 26.06 -70.28 -29.29
N GLU A 128 25.28 -69.60 -30.15
CA GLU A 128 25.79 -69.04 -31.41
C GLU A 128 26.76 -67.88 -31.14
N LYS A 129 28.06 -68.15 -31.32
CA LYS A 129 29.24 -67.27 -31.13
C LYS A 129 29.21 -65.88 -31.80
N LYS A 130 28.17 -65.52 -32.57
CA LYS A 130 28.06 -64.23 -33.27
C LYS A 130 27.29 -63.13 -32.51
N ARG A 131 26.62 -63.45 -31.40
CA ARG A 131 25.64 -62.55 -30.75
C ARG A 131 26.21 -61.50 -29.80
N VAL A 132 27.25 -61.84 -29.02
CA VAL A 132 27.82 -60.96 -27.97
C VAL A 132 28.38 -59.65 -28.54
N LYS A 133 28.99 -59.66 -29.72
CA LYS A 133 29.65 -58.47 -30.27
C LYS A 133 28.65 -57.45 -30.85
N SER A 134 27.52 -57.91 -31.40
CA SER A 134 26.49 -56.99 -31.90
C SER A 134 25.69 -56.38 -30.76
N GLU A 135 25.35 -57.19 -29.75
CA GLU A 135 24.58 -56.72 -28.60
C GLU A 135 25.43 -55.80 -27.69
N PHE A 136 26.77 -55.98 -27.61
CA PHE A 136 27.65 -55.03 -26.92
C PHE A 136 27.71 -53.68 -27.65
N GLN A 137 27.69 -53.71 -28.98
CA GLN A 137 27.71 -52.50 -29.78
C GLN A 137 26.39 -51.72 -29.60
N GLU A 138 25.27 -52.42 -29.54
CA GLU A 138 23.94 -51.85 -29.28
C GLU A 138 23.86 -51.21 -27.89
N LEU A 139 24.42 -51.85 -26.85
CA LEU A 139 24.54 -51.26 -25.51
C LEU A 139 25.43 -50.02 -25.49
N VAL A 140 26.57 -50.05 -26.18
CA VAL A 140 27.47 -48.89 -26.28
C VAL A 140 26.77 -47.72 -26.98
N ASP A 141 26.00 -47.99 -28.03
CA ASP A 141 25.25 -46.98 -28.76
C ASP A 141 24.11 -46.40 -27.91
N GLU A 142 23.44 -47.23 -27.10
CA GLU A 142 22.39 -46.80 -26.16
C GLU A 142 22.94 -45.96 -25.00
N ILE A 143 24.08 -46.37 -24.39
CA ILE A 143 24.79 -45.59 -23.37
C ILE A 143 25.23 -44.24 -23.94
N LYS A 144 25.71 -44.22 -25.18
CA LYS A 144 26.10 -42.99 -25.86
C LYS A 144 24.91 -42.07 -26.08
N GLY A 145 23.79 -42.59 -26.59
CA GLY A 145 22.55 -41.83 -26.76
C GLY A 145 22.00 -41.29 -25.44
N PHE A 146 22.07 -42.08 -24.37
CA PHE A 146 21.70 -41.63 -23.02
C PHE A 146 22.62 -40.50 -22.51
N THR A 147 23.93 -40.65 -22.69
CA THR A 147 24.91 -39.63 -22.27
C THR A 147 24.71 -38.32 -23.02
N GLU A 148 24.44 -38.39 -24.33
CA GLU A 148 24.13 -37.22 -25.16
C GLU A 148 22.84 -36.51 -24.69
N ALA A 149 21.78 -37.27 -24.39
CA ALA A 149 20.52 -36.72 -23.87
C ALA A 149 20.71 -36.05 -22.49
N VAL A 150 21.47 -36.67 -21.58
CA VAL A 150 21.78 -36.08 -20.26
C VAL A 150 22.61 -34.80 -20.42
N GLN A 151 23.58 -34.79 -21.33
CA GLN A 151 24.40 -33.61 -21.59
C GLN A 151 23.57 -32.46 -22.18
N GLU A 152 22.62 -32.76 -23.07
CA GLU A 152 21.68 -31.78 -23.63
C GLU A 152 20.78 -31.17 -22.55
N ILE A 153 20.16 -32.01 -21.71
CA ILE A 153 19.33 -31.58 -20.58
C ILE A 153 20.15 -30.69 -19.62
N HIS A 154 21.37 -31.11 -19.28
CA HIS A 154 22.25 -30.34 -18.40
C HIS A 154 22.64 -28.99 -19.01
N SER A 155 22.91 -28.93 -20.31
CA SER A 155 23.22 -27.68 -21.00
C SER A 155 22.03 -26.72 -21.02
N THR A 156 20.83 -27.25 -21.25
CA THR A 156 19.57 -26.50 -21.28
C THR A 156 19.24 -25.97 -19.89
N TYR A 157 19.45 -26.79 -18.86
CA TYR A 157 19.29 -26.40 -17.47
C TYR A 157 20.25 -25.26 -17.09
N LEU A 158 21.55 -25.40 -17.37
CA LEU A 158 22.54 -24.35 -17.09
C LEU A 158 22.23 -23.04 -17.82
N SER A 159 21.79 -23.13 -19.08
CA SER A 159 21.35 -21.95 -19.85
C SER A 159 20.16 -21.27 -19.20
N THR A 160 19.14 -22.05 -18.82
CA THR A 160 17.93 -21.53 -18.16
C THR A 160 18.27 -20.89 -16.82
N MET A 161 19.11 -21.55 -16.01
CA MET A 161 19.50 -21.04 -14.69
C MET A 161 20.31 -19.75 -14.79
N THR A 162 21.19 -19.66 -15.79
CA THR A 162 21.93 -18.42 -16.09
C THR A 162 20.99 -17.28 -16.50
N GLN A 163 19.97 -17.57 -17.30
CA GLN A 163 18.98 -16.58 -17.71
C GLN A 163 18.14 -16.11 -16.53
N VAL A 164 17.67 -17.03 -15.67
CA VAL A 164 16.94 -16.71 -14.44
C VAL A 164 17.80 -15.84 -13.52
N TYR A 165 19.08 -16.18 -13.34
CA TYR A 165 20.00 -15.39 -12.51
C TYR A 165 20.20 -13.97 -13.05
N ARG A 166 20.33 -13.81 -14.37
CA ARG A 166 20.41 -12.47 -15.01
C ARG A 166 19.14 -11.67 -14.79
N SER A 167 17.98 -12.27 -14.99
CA SER A 167 16.68 -11.62 -14.75
C SER A 167 16.53 -11.23 -13.27
N TYR A 168 16.94 -12.10 -12.34
CA TYR A 168 16.91 -11.81 -10.91
C TYR A 168 17.81 -10.62 -10.55
N ARG A 169 19.03 -10.56 -11.11
CA ARG A 169 19.94 -9.43 -10.91
C ARG A 169 19.37 -8.12 -11.46
N GLN A 170 18.75 -8.14 -12.63
CA GLN A 170 18.06 -6.97 -13.19
C GLN A 170 16.92 -6.49 -12.29
N LEU A 171 16.10 -7.42 -11.78
CA LEU A 171 15.02 -7.12 -10.85
C LEU A 171 15.56 -6.48 -9.55
N GLN A 172 16.70 -6.97 -9.06
CA GLN A 172 17.35 -6.42 -7.87
C GLN A 172 17.87 -4.99 -8.11
N GLU A 173 18.49 -4.72 -9.26
CA GLU A 173 18.92 -3.38 -9.66
C GLU A 173 17.74 -2.41 -9.84
N GLU A 174 16.63 -2.87 -10.44
CA GLU A 174 15.40 -2.09 -10.53
C GLU A 174 14.81 -1.77 -9.15
N GLN A 175 14.79 -2.74 -8.24
CA GLN A 175 14.30 -2.55 -6.88
C GLN A 175 15.16 -1.54 -6.10
N GLU A 176 16.50 -1.60 -6.24
CA GLU A 176 17.40 -0.62 -5.61
C GLU A 176 17.18 0.79 -6.16
N ASN A 177 17.03 0.92 -7.49
CA ASN A 177 16.72 2.21 -8.13
C ASN A 177 15.35 2.75 -7.67
N LEU A 178 14.34 1.89 -7.55
CA LEU A 178 13.02 2.28 -7.07
C LEU A 178 13.07 2.74 -5.60
N LEU A 179 13.86 2.07 -4.77
CA LEU A 179 14.08 2.45 -3.37
C LEU A 179 14.73 3.83 -3.26
N LYS A 180 15.80 4.09 -4.03
CA LYS A 180 16.47 5.41 -4.08
C LYS A 180 15.50 6.50 -4.52
N LYS A 181 14.73 6.26 -5.60
CA LYS A 181 13.73 7.21 -6.07
C LYS A 181 12.64 7.47 -5.02
N HIS A 182 12.23 6.44 -4.28
CA HIS A 182 11.25 6.61 -3.20
C HIS A 182 11.81 7.44 -2.03
N GLN A 183 13.08 7.24 -1.67
CA GLN A 183 13.77 8.04 -0.65
C GLN A 183 13.90 9.51 -1.06
N ASP A 184 14.27 9.78 -2.33
CA ASP A 184 14.37 11.14 -2.85
C ASP A 184 13.01 11.86 -2.82
N ILE A 185 11.94 11.17 -3.25
CA ILE A 185 10.57 11.70 -3.19
C ILE A 185 10.15 11.97 -1.74
N GLN A 186 10.44 11.06 -0.80
CA GLN A 186 10.15 11.28 0.61
C GLN A 186 10.88 12.50 1.16
N SER A 187 12.14 12.71 0.79
CA SER A 187 12.91 13.89 1.19
C SER A 187 12.29 15.18 0.64
N GLN A 188 11.90 15.19 -0.64
CA GLN A 188 11.25 16.34 -1.26
C GLN A 188 9.90 16.67 -0.60
N ILE A 189 9.07 15.65 -0.34
CA ILE A 189 7.79 15.85 0.36
C ILE A 189 8.02 16.42 1.76
N MET A 190 9.03 15.92 2.49
CA MET A 190 9.35 16.43 3.82
C MET A 190 9.76 17.91 3.77
N GLU A 191 10.61 18.28 2.81
CA GLU A 191 11.06 19.66 2.61
C GLU A 191 9.91 20.59 2.23
N GLU A 192 9.08 20.22 1.24
CA GLU A 192 7.90 20.99 0.86
C GLU A 192 6.91 21.14 2.01
N THR A 193 6.70 20.08 2.79
CA THR A 193 5.79 20.12 3.95
C THR A 193 6.32 21.06 5.03
N GLN A 194 7.63 21.04 5.30
CA GLN A 194 8.25 21.95 6.27
C GLN A 194 8.17 23.40 5.80
N ASN A 195 8.46 23.66 4.53
CA ASN A 195 8.38 24.99 3.94
C ASN A 195 6.94 25.53 4.00
N PHE A 196 5.97 24.71 3.59
CA PHE A 196 4.55 25.05 3.67
C PHE A 196 4.11 25.33 5.11
N HIS A 197 4.53 24.50 6.08
CA HIS A 197 4.22 24.71 7.49
C HIS A 197 4.78 26.03 8.01
N HIS A 198 6.02 26.37 7.64
CA HIS A 198 6.66 27.61 8.02
C HIS A 198 5.94 28.83 7.41
N GLU A 199 5.59 28.77 6.13
CA GLU A 199 4.86 29.84 5.44
C GLU A 199 3.46 30.05 6.03
N LEU A 200 2.75 28.97 6.37
CA LEU A 200 1.46 29.02 7.04
C LEU A 200 1.56 29.67 8.42
N LEU A 201 2.55 29.29 9.23
CA LEU A 201 2.78 29.90 10.54
C LEU A 201 3.08 31.40 10.44
N ASN A 202 3.94 31.79 9.50
CA ASN A 202 4.30 33.19 9.29
C ASN A 202 3.07 34.00 8.83
N THR A 203 2.32 33.49 7.85
CA THR A 203 1.10 34.12 7.34
C THR A 203 0.04 34.28 8.44
N ASN A 204 -0.16 33.24 9.25
CA ASN A 204 -1.12 33.28 10.35
C ASN A 204 -0.69 34.28 11.44
N THR A 205 0.60 34.30 11.78
CA THR A 205 1.16 35.27 12.73
C THR A 205 0.97 36.70 12.23
N GLN A 206 1.27 36.96 10.96
CA GLN A 206 1.07 38.28 10.36
C GLN A 206 -0.41 38.68 10.34
N ALA A 207 -1.31 37.79 9.90
CA ALA A 207 -2.75 38.05 9.89
C ALA A 207 -3.29 38.33 11.30
N SER A 208 -2.81 37.60 12.30
CA SER A 208 -3.19 37.81 13.71
C SER A 208 -2.70 39.18 14.22
N GLN A 209 -1.48 39.59 13.86
CA GLN A 209 -0.96 40.91 14.20
C GLN A 209 -1.76 42.04 13.53
N GLU A 210 -2.09 41.89 12.24
CA GLU A 210 -2.94 42.84 11.51
C GLU A 210 -4.33 42.95 12.12
N LEU A 211 -4.95 41.82 12.48
CA LEU A 211 -6.24 41.80 13.17
C LEU A 211 -6.17 42.53 14.53
N ASN A 212 -5.13 42.27 15.33
CA ASN A 212 -4.95 42.96 16.61
C ASN A 212 -4.76 44.47 16.45
N GLN A 213 -4.05 44.91 15.40
CA GLN A 213 -3.91 46.33 15.08
C GLN A 213 -5.27 46.94 14.69
N LEU A 214 -6.04 46.28 13.84
CA LEU A 214 -7.37 46.73 13.44
C LEU A 214 -8.34 46.80 14.65
N PHE A 215 -8.29 45.83 15.56
CA PHE A 215 -9.08 45.86 16.79
C PHE A 215 -8.69 47.02 17.71
N THR A 216 -7.39 47.29 17.83
CA THR A 216 -6.89 48.42 18.63
C THR A 216 -7.37 49.73 18.05
N GLN A 217 -7.20 49.94 16.74
CA GLN A 217 -7.67 51.14 16.03
C GLN A 217 -9.20 51.29 16.14
N SER A 218 -9.95 50.20 16.00
CA SER A 218 -11.41 50.21 16.15
C SER A 218 -11.83 50.64 17.57
N THR A 219 -11.13 50.14 18.59
CA THR A 219 -11.39 50.51 19.99
C THR A 219 -11.08 51.99 20.25
N GLU A 220 -9.96 52.49 19.74
CA GLU A 220 -9.62 53.91 19.82
C GLU A 220 -10.68 54.79 19.14
N ARG A 221 -11.16 54.40 17.95
CA ARG A 221 -12.24 55.11 17.24
C ARG A 221 -13.56 55.10 18.00
N LEU A 222 -13.92 53.98 18.63
CA LEU A 222 -15.12 53.90 19.48
C LEU A 222 -15.00 54.83 20.68
N GLN A 223 -13.82 54.94 21.28
CA GLN A 223 -13.56 55.84 22.40
C GLN A 223 -13.58 57.31 21.97
N GLU A 224 -13.05 57.65 20.79
CA GLU A 224 -13.22 58.98 20.19
C GLU A 224 -14.70 59.33 19.98
N LEU A 225 -15.49 58.37 19.50
CA LEU A 225 -16.91 58.55 19.23
C LEU A 225 -17.71 58.74 20.53
N ASP A 226 -17.39 57.99 21.58
CA ASP A 226 -18.00 58.15 22.91
C ASP A 226 -17.69 59.53 23.53
N ASN A 227 -16.45 60.00 23.39
CA ASN A 227 -16.06 61.35 23.81
C ASN A 227 -16.82 62.43 23.03
N LEU A 228 -16.96 62.27 21.71
CA LEU A 228 -17.74 63.16 20.84
C LEU A 228 -19.22 63.19 21.25
N LEU A 229 -19.80 62.02 21.53
CA LEU A 229 -21.19 61.88 21.95
C LEU A 229 -21.44 62.56 23.30
N SER A 230 -20.53 62.35 24.25
CA SER A 230 -20.55 63.00 25.56
C SER A 230 -20.46 64.52 25.42
N ARG A 231 -19.54 65.04 24.60
CA ARG A 231 -19.40 66.48 24.36
C ARG A 231 -20.64 67.09 23.69
N THR A 232 -21.18 66.41 22.68
CA THR A 232 -22.39 66.86 21.98
C THR A 232 -23.59 66.88 22.92
N THR A 233 -23.70 65.90 23.80
CA THR A 233 -24.76 65.83 24.81
C THR A 233 -24.64 66.97 25.82
N GLU A 234 -23.42 67.29 26.26
CA GLU A 234 -23.18 68.42 27.15
C GLU A 234 -23.48 69.76 26.46
N GLU A 235 -23.06 69.94 25.21
CA GLU A 235 -23.42 71.10 24.38
C GLU A 235 -24.95 71.21 24.22
N MET A 236 -25.68 70.11 24.04
CA MET A 236 -27.15 70.12 24.02
C MET A 236 -27.77 70.57 25.35
N LYS A 237 -27.22 70.19 26.51
CA LYS A 237 -27.71 70.70 27.80
C LYS A 237 -27.55 72.21 27.91
N THR A 238 -26.51 72.79 27.31
CA THR A 238 -26.34 74.25 27.30
C THR A 238 -27.39 75.00 26.47
N LEU A 239 -28.12 74.31 25.58
CA LEU A 239 -29.24 74.87 24.82
C LEU A 239 -30.55 74.93 25.64
N GLU A 240 -30.70 74.11 26.67
CA GLU A 240 -31.87 74.09 27.56
C GLU A 240 -32.15 75.46 28.21
N PRO A 241 -31.18 76.18 28.80
CA PRO A 241 -31.42 77.52 29.34
C PRO A 241 -31.73 78.57 28.26
N LEU A 242 -31.30 78.37 27.01
CA LEU A 242 -31.71 79.24 25.89
C LEU A 242 -33.19 79.03 25.55
N LEU A 243 -33.66 77.78 25.52
CA LEU A 243 -35.08 77.44 25.36
C LEU A 243 -35.92 78.05 26.49
N ASP A 244 -35.46 77.96 27.74
CA ASP A 244 -36.12 78.60 28.88
C ASP A 244 -36.14 80.13 28.75
N SER A 245 -35.04 80.72 28.28
CA SER A 245 -34.96 82.17 28.02
C SER A 245 -35.94 82.60 26.92
N PHE A 246 -36.13 81.81 25.86
CA PHE A 246 -37.15 82.07 24.85
C PHE A 246 -38.57 81.96 25.42
N SER A 247 -38.82 80.98 26.29
CA SER A 247 -40.11 80.84 26.99
C SER A 247 -40.41 82.06 27.88
N GLN A 248 -39.42 82.53 28.64
CA GLN A 248 -39.52 83.74 29.45
C GLN A 248 -39.73 84.99 28.59
N LEU A 249 -39.00 85.13 27.49
CA LEU A 249 -39.16 86.25 26.55
C LEU A 249 -40.59 86.28 25.98
N LYS A 250 -41.14 85.12 25.61
CA LYS A 250 -42.53 85.01 25.16
C LYS A 250 -43.50 85.46 26.24
N SER A 251 -43.35 84.97 27.48
CA SER A 251 -44.21 85.38 28.60
C SER A 251 -44.14 86.88 28.87
N ASN A 252 -42.95 87.48 28.83
CA ASN A 252 -42.75 88.92 28.98
C ASN A 252 -43.38 89.71 27.82
N SER A 253 -43.28 89.20 26.58
CA SER A 253 -43.91 89.80 25.40
C SER A 253 -45.45 89.77 25.50
N ASP A 254 -46.02 88.66 25.98
CA ASP A 254 -47.47 88.53 26.18
C ASP A 254 -47.95 89.51 27.27
N LEU A 255 -47.21 89.63 28.39
CA LEU A 255 -47.48 90.61 29.43
C LEU A 255 -47.40 92.05 28.92
N ALA A 256 -46.35 92.39 28.15
CA ALA A 256 -46.22 93.72 27.55
C ALA A 256 -47.38 94.03 26.60
N THR A 257 -47.83 93.06 25.82
CA THR A 257 -48.98 93.19 24.92
C THR A 257 -50.27 93.45 25.70
N ASN A 258 -50.50 92.72 26.79
CA ASN A 258 -51.66 92.92 27.66
C ASN A 258 -51.65 94.30 28.31
N ASN A 259 -50.50 94.74 28.83
CA ASN A 259 -50.34 96.07 29.41
C ASN A 259 -50.60 97.17 28.38
N LEU A 260 -50.10 97.02 27.15
CA LEU A 260 -50.37 97.97 26.07
C LEU A 260 -51.86 98.01 25.70
N ALA A 261 -52.54 96.86 25.70
CA ALA A 261 -53.99 96.82 25.49
C ALA A 261 -54.75 97.56 26.61
N GLU A 262 -54.34 97.39 27.87
CA GLU A 262 -54.94 98.09 29.03
C GLU A 262 -54.67 99.60 29.01
N VAL A 263 -53.44 100.01 28.68
CA VAL A 263 -53.09 101.43 28.46
C VAL A 263 -53.93 102.00 27.32
N GLY A 264 -54.08 101.27 26.21
CA GLY A 264 -54.94 101.66 25.09
C GLY A 264 -56.41 101.84 25.50
N GLN A 265 -56.94 100.94 26.34
CA GLN A 265 -58.29 101.08 26.90
C GLN A 265 -58.41 102.26 27.86
N SER A 266 -57.43 102.47 28.73
CA SER A 266 -57.42 103.59 29.67
C SER A 266 -57.32 104.93 28.94
N ALA A 267 -56.45 105.03 27.93
CA ALA A 267 -56.37 106.21 27.07
C ALA A 267 -57.69 106.51 26.35
N ARG A 268 -58.40 105.47 25.87
CA ARG A 268 -59.75 105.64 25.31
C ARG A 268 -60.74 106.18 26.34
N ARG A 269 -60.73 105.66 27.58
CA ARG A 269 -61.56 106.17 28.68
C ARG A 269 -61.21 107.64 29.00
N THR A 270 -59.93 107.98 29.10
CA THR A 270 -59.49 109.38 29.31
C THR A 270 -59.93 110.28 28.17
N ALA A 271 -59.83 109.85 26.92
CA ALA A 271 -60.32 110.60 25.77
C ALA A 271 -61.83 110.82 25.83
N GLN A 272 -62.61 109.81 26.25
CA GLN A 272 -64.05 109.97 26.50
C GLN A 272 -64.32 111.01 27.60
N TYR A 273 -63.65 110.92 28.75
CA TYR A 273 -63.81 111.90 29.83
C TYR A 273 -63.43 113.33 29.41
N LEU A 274 -62.35 113.49 28.64
CA LEU A 274 -61.97 114.79 28.10
C LEU A 274 -63.02 115.33 27.13
N ASN A 275 -63.62 114.48 26.30
CA ASN A 275 -64.69 114.87 25.41
C ASN A 275 -65.96 115.28 26.18
N GLU A 276 -66.36 114.50 27.18
CA GLU A 276 -67.47 114.85 28.07
C GLU A 276 -67.22 116.16 28.82
N SER A 277 -65.99 116.36 29.34
CA SER A 277 -65.58 117.60 30.00
C SER A 277 -65.65 118.79 29.04
N ARG A 278 -65.26 118.61 27.77
CA ARG A 278 -65.36 119.65 26.73
C ARG A 278 -66.82 119.99 26.43
N THR A 279 -67.70 119.00 26.35
CA THR A 279 -69.14 119.22 26.19
C THR A 279 -69.70 120.00 27.36
N LEU A 280 -69.39 119.61 28.60
CA LEU A 280 -69.78 120.34 29.82
C LEU A 280 -69.27 121.78 29.84
N MET A 281 -68.00 122.01 29.44
CA MET A 281 -67.48 123.38 29.28
C MET A 281 -68.28 124.19 28.27
N SER A 282 -68.63 123.60 27.13
CA SER A 282 -69.45 124.28 26.12
C SER A 282 -70.86 124.57 26.62
N GLU A 283 -71.47 123.66 27.40
CA GLU A 283 -72.75 123.89 28.06
C GLU A 283 -72.67 125.01 29.11
N LEU A 284 -71.59 125.05 29.90
CA LEU A 284 -71.33 126.13 30.86
C LEU A 284 -71.11 127.47 30.15
N GLU A 285 -70.34 127.50 29.05
CA GLU A 285 -70.16 128.69 28.22
C GLU A 285 -71.50 129.19 27.68
N ASN A 286 -72.33 128.31 27.13
CA ASN A 286 -73.68 128.66 26.67
C ASN A 286 -74.56 129.21 27.81
N LEU A 287 -74.46 128.65 29.02
CA LEU A 287 -75.21 129.11 30.19
C LEU A 287 -74.71 130.49 30.67
N LEU A 288 -73.41 130.73 30.58
CA LEU A 288 -72.77 132.01 30.89
C LEU A 288 -73.18 133.08 29.88
N ASP A 289 -73.21 132.74 28.59
CA ASP A 289 -73.74 133.61 27.52
C ASP A 289 -75.22 133.91 27.74
N TYR A 290 -76.02 132.92 28.13
CA TYR A 290 -77.44 133.10 28.46
C TYR A 290 -77.62 134.08 29.65
N ILE A 291 -76.89 133.90 30.75
CA ILE A 291 -76.93 134.82 31.89
C ILE A 291 -76.49 136.23 31.48
N THR A 292 -75.45 136.34 30.64
CA THR A 292 -74.94 137.62 30.14
C THR A 292 -75.98 138.32 29.25
N SER A 293 -76.74 137.56 28.45
CA SER A 293 -77.85 138.09 27.65
C SER A 293 -79.03 138.59 28.50
N ILE A 294 -79.32 137.94 29.63
CA ILE A 294 -80.34 138.39 30.59
C ILE A 294 -79.89 139.69 31.28
N LYS A 295 -78.61 139.75 31.70
CA LYS A 295 -78.05 140.92 32.40
C LYS A 295 -78.00 142.18 31.54
N ASN A 296 -77.82 142.04 30.22
CA ASN A 296 -77.78 143.16 29.27
C ASN A 296 -79.17 143.63 28.79
N ASN A 297 -80.26 142.97 29.22
CA ASN A 297 -81.65 143.34 28.91
C ASN A 297 -82.40 143.97 30.11
N GLN A 298 -81.66 144.52 31.10
CA GLN A 298 -82.15 145.43 32.14
C GLN A 298 -81.44 146.77 32.04
#